data_AF-A0ABD0P8D9-F1
#
_entry.id   AF-A0ABD0P8D9-F1
#
_cell.length_a   1.000
_cell.length_b   1.000
_cell.length_c   1.000
_cell.angle_alpha   90.00
_cell.angle_beta   90.00
_cell.angle_gamma   90.00
#
_symmetry.space_group_name_H-M   'P 1'
#
loop_
_entity.id
_entity.type
_entity.pdbx_description
1 polymer ?
#
loop_
_entity_poly.entity_id
_entity_poly.type
_entity_poly.pdbx_seq_one_letter_code
_entity_poly.pdbx_strand_id
1 'polypeptide(L)' 'VLNIRVALVGLEVWSDADKCAVTQDPFTTLHEFLDWRKLKLLPHRPHDNAQLI' A
#
# COMPACT_ATOMS: atom_id res chain seq x y z
N VAL A 1 -11.57 -21.52 12.83
CA VAL A 1 -10.89 -21.63 11.51
C VAL A 1 -11.24 -20.40 10.70
N LEU A 2 -10.26 -19.70 10.11
CA LEU A 2 -10.49 -18.53 9.25
C LEU A 2 -10.66 -19.01 7.81
N ASN A 3 -11.84 -18.79 7.22
CA ASN A 3 -12.17 -19.16 5.83
C ASN A 3 -11.99 -17.96 4.89
N ILE A 4 -10.76 -17.48 4.76
CA ILE A 4 -10.43 -16.31 3.91
C ILE A 4 -9.60 -16.78 2.71
N ARG A 5 -9.94 -16.29 1.51
CA ARG A 5 -9.10 -16.40 0.31
C ARG A 5 -8.59 -15.02 -0.05
N VAL A 6 -7.28 -14.90 -0.17
CA VAL A 6 -6.63 -13.66 -0.60
C VAL A 6 -6.26 -13.82 -2.07
N ALA A 7 -6.78 -12.94 -2.91
CA ALA A 7 -6.41 -12.87 -4.32
C ALA A 7 -5.53 -11.63 -4.54
N LEU A 8 -4.41 -11.80 -5.25
CA LEU A 8 -3.58 -10.68 -5.66
C LEU A 8 -4.23 -10.00 -6.87
N VAL A 9 -4.77 -8.79 -6.67
CA VAL A 9 -5.49 -8.02 -7.70
C VAL A 9 -4.65 -6.93 -8.35
N GLY A 10 -3.46 -6.65 -7.81
CA GLY A 10 -2.53 -5.64 -8.33
C GLY A 10 -1.14 -5.78 -7.71
N LEU A 11 -0.14 -5.38 -8.48
CA LEU A 11 1.26 -5.28 -8.07
C LEU A 11 1.82 -3.98 -8.64
N GLU A 12 2.51 -3.21 -7.81
CA GLU A 12 3.16 -1.97 -8.21
C GLU A 12 4.58 -1.94 -7.63
N VAL A 13 5.56 -1.59 -8.45
CA VAL A 13 6.97 -1.47 -8.07
C VAL A 13 7.38 -0.01 -8.24
N TRP A 14 7.97 0.57 -7.20
CA TRP A 14 8.46 1.95 -7.20
C TRP A 14 9.93 1.96 -7.63
N SER A 15 10.19 1.81 -8.93
CA SER A 15 11.54 1.71 -9.48
C SER A 15 12.30 3.04 -9.52
N ASP A 16 11.57 4.14 -9.70
CA ASP A 16 12.17 5.45 -9.95
C ASP A 16 12.46 6.18 -8.63
N ALA A 17 11.47 6.20 -7.73
CA ALA A 17 11.56 6.75 -6.39
C ALA A 17 10.36 6.29 -5.55
N ASP A 18 10.50 6.37 -4.23
CA ASP A 18 9.41 6.11 -3.30
C ASP A 18 8.25 7.09 -3.52
N LYS A 19 7.02 6.57 -3.51
CA LYS A 19 5.82 7.41 -3.74
C LYS A 19 5.27 8.05 -2.46
N CYS A 20 5.82 7.68 -1.31
CA CYS A 20 5.59 8.28 0.00
C CYS A 20 6.89 8.18 0.82
N ALA A 21 6.97 8.87 1.95
CA ALA A 21 8.19 8.79 2.77
C ALA A 21 8.32 7.40 3.42
N VAL A 22 9.43 6.71 3.14
CA VAL A 22 9.81 5.46 3.80
C VAL A 22 10.95 5.78 4.77
N THR A 23 10.68 5.63 6.06
CA THR A 23 11.61 5.99 7.14
C THR A 23 11.92 4.80 8.05
N GLN A 24 12.91 4.97 8.94
CA GLN A 24 13.24 3.97 9.95
C GLN A 24 12.18 3.85 11.07
N ASP A 25 11.31 4.87 11.22
CA ASP A 25 10.16 4.77 12.12
C ASP A 25 8.97 4.10 11.39
N PRO A 26 8.57 2.89 11.80
CA PRO A 26 7.50 2.16 11.12
C PRO A 26 6.14 2.87 11.24
N PHE A 27 5.91 3.66 12.29
CA PHE A 27 4.64 4.38 12.44
C PHE A 27 4.50 5.51 11.43
N THR A 28 5.57 6.28 11.23
CA THR A 28 5.63 7.31 10.20
C THR A 28 5.45 6.70 8.80
N THR A 29 6.18 5.62 8.47
CA THR A 29 6.05 4.95 7.16
C THR A 29 4.64 4.41 6.92
N LEU A 30 4.02 3.79 7.93
CA LEU A 30 2.65 3.29 7.82
C LEU A 30 1.64 4.42 7.57
N HIS A 31 1.78 5.54 8.28
CA HIS A 31 0.90 6.69 8.11
C HIS A 31 0.96 7.23 6.68
N GLU A 32 2.18 7.49 6.20
CA GLU A 32 2.45 8.00 4.85
C GLU A 32 1.95 7.03 3.76
N PHE A 33 2.13 5.72 3.94
CA PHE A 33 1.63 4.72 3.02
C PHE A 33 0.09 4.68 2.96
N LEU A 34 -0.59 4.79 4.11
CA LEU A 34 -2.06 4.79 4.16
C LEU A 34 -2.64 6.05 3.49
N ASP A 35 -2.00 7.20 3.67
CA ASP A 35 -2.40 8.45 3.02
C ASP A 35 -2.17 8.38 1.50
N TRP A 36 -1.01 7.87 1.07
CA TRP A 36 -0.74 7.61 -0.35
C TRP A 36 -1.76 6.63 -0.93
N ARG A 37 -2.06 5.53 -0.24
CA ARG A 37 -3.07 4.54 -0.68
C ARG A 37 -4.41 5.22 -0.90
N LYS A 38 -4.84 6.08 0.04
CA LYS A 38 -6.14 6.76 -0.02
C LYS A 38 -6.22 7.80 -1.14
N LEU A 39 -5.17 8.61 -1.29
CA LEU A 39 -5.17 9.75 -2.20
C LEU A 39 -4.73 9.41 -3.62
N LYS A 40 -3.92 8.36 -3.78
CA LYS A 40 -3.28 8.00 -5.05
C LYS A 40 -3.65 6.59 -5.51
N LEU A 41 -3.56 5.55 -4.68
CA LEU A 41 -3.80 4.19 -5.17
C LEU A 41 -5.29 3.87 -5.39
N LEU A 42 -6.14 4.10 -4.38
CA LEU A 42 -7.57 3.76 -4.41
C LEU A 42 -8.32 4.39 -5.59
N PRO A 43 -8.10 5.68 -5.95
CA PRO A 43 -8.77 6.28 -7.12
C PRO A 43 -8.41 5.61 -8.44
N HIS A 44 -7.22 5.01 -8.57
CA HIS A 44 -6.75 4.39 -9.82
C HIS A 44 -6.99 2.88 -9.86
N ARG A 45 -6.95 2.20 -8.71
CA ARG A 45 -7.04 0.74 -8.56
C ARG A 45 -7.89 0.39 -7.32
N PRO A 46 -9.16 0.00 -7.49
CA PRO A 46 -9.98 -0.49 -6.39
C PRO A 46 -9.40 -1.76 -5.77
N HIS A 47 -9.28 -1.80 -4.44
CA HIS A 47 -8.80 -2.96 -3.67
C HIS A 47 -9.22 -2.86 -2.20
N ASP A 48 -9.39 -4.01 -1.54
CA ASP A 48 -9.80 -4.06 -0.13
C ASP A 48 -8.63 -3.76 0.82
N ASN A 49 -7.45 -4.33 0.53
CA ASN A 49 -6.23 -4.18 1.32
C ASN A 49 -5.02 -3.98 0.40
N ALA A 50 -4.02 -3.25 0.90
CA ALA A 50 -2.72 -3.11 0.27
C ALA A 50 -1.63 -3.26 1.34
N GLN A 51 -0.50 -3.85 0.95
CA GLN A 51 0.66 -4.06 1.80
C GLN A 51 1.88 -3.45 1.11
N LEU A 52 2.69 -2.73 1.88
CA LEU A 52 4.00 -2.24 1.45
C LEU A 52 5.05 -3.26 1.92
N ILE A 53 5.93 -3.67 1.01
CA ILE A 53 6.97 -4.70 1.22
C ILE A 53 8.32 -4.10 0.85
#